data_AF-A0A9Q0K620-F1
#
_entry.id   AF-A0A9Q0K620-F1
#
_cell.length_a   1.000
_cell.length_b   1.000
_cell.length_c   1.000
_cell.angle_alpha   90.00
_cell.angle_beta   90.00
_cell.angle_gamma   90.00
#
_symmetry.space_group_name_H-M   'P 1'
#
loop_
_entity.id
_entity.type
_entity.pdbx_description
1 polymer ?
#
loop_
_entity_poly.entity_id
_entity_poly.type
_entity_poly.pdbx_seq_one_letter_code
_entity_poly.pdbx_strand_id
1 'polypeptide(L)'
;MLRLRFSLLMLLFLLLDLFNFYVAGVEKKKYIIHMAKSQMPASFNEHTHWYASNLESVSESVEMLYVYDNIIHGFSTHLTNQETKLLEGQLGILVVLPEMRYEVHTTRTPEFLGLEGNEGLFLQSSSASEIIVGVLDTGVWPESLSYHDKGLDLVLSSWKDGSVILGFKVPVAMSSASCY
;
A
#
# COMPACT_ATOMS: atom_id res chain seq x y z
N MET A 1 -35.98 40.88 19.81
CA MET A 1 -34.96 40.58 18.78
C MET A 1 -33.90 39.57 19.23
N LEU A 2 -33.32 39.68 20.43
CA LEU A 2 -32.23 38.80 20.87
C LEU A 2 -32.61 37.30 20.94
N ARG A 3 -33.78 36.96 21.51
CA ARG A 3 -34.28 35.57 21.56
C ARG A 3 -34.47 34.93 20.18
N LEU A 4 -34.97 35.70 19.21
CA LEU A 4 -35.16 35.24 17.83
C LEU A 4 -33.80 34.98 17.15
N ARG A 5 -32.80 35.83 17.39
CA ARG A 5 -31.42 35.64 16.89
C ARG A 5 -30.77 34.38 17.46
N PHE A 6 -30.90 34.13 18.77
CA PHE A 6 -30.41 32.90 19.40
C PHE A 6 -31.10 31.64 18.84
N SER A 7 -32.42 31.70 18.64
CA SER A 7 -33.17 30.58 18.05
C SER A 7 -32.75 30.30 16.60
N LEU A 8 -32.50 31.34 15.80
CA LEU A 8 -32.03 31.20 14.42
C LEU A 8 -30.62 30.61 14.37
N LEU A 9 -29.75 31.03 15.30
CA LEU A 9 -28.39 30.52 15.40
C LEU A 9 -28.39 29.03 15.77
N MET A 10 -29.20 28.63 16.76
CA MET A 10 -29.35 27.22 17.16
C MET A 10 -29.88 26.34 16.03
N LEU A 11 -30.88 26.84 15.27
CA LEU A 11 -31.40 26.12 14.11
C LEU A 11 -30.32 25.97 13.03
N LEU A 12 -29.54 27.02 12.76
CA LEU A 12 -28.44 26.97 11.81
C LEU A 12 -27.38 25.93 12.22
N PHE A 13 -26.98 25.91 13.51
CA PHE A 13 -26.05 24.90 14.03
C PHE A 13 -26.59 23.48 13.86
N LEU A 14 -27.86 23.22 14.19
CA LEU A 14 -28.49 21.91 13.99
C LEU A 14 -28.51 21.48 12.51
N LEU A 15 -28.78 22.42 11.59
CA LEU A 15 -28.75 22.14 10.16
C LEU A 15 -27.33 21.82 9.67
N LEU A 16 -26.32 22.51 10.20
CA LEU A 16 -24.91 22.21 9.92
C LEU A 16 -24.51 20.82 10.43
N ASP A 17 -24.92 20.44 11.64
CA ASP A 17 -24.62 19.11 12.18
C ASP A 17 -25.28 17.99 11.36
N LEU A 18 -26.55 18.17 10.97
CA LEU A 18 -27.24 17.24 10.09
C LEU A 18 -26.57 17.12 8.72
N PHE A 19 -26.10 18.23 8.15
CA PHE A 19 -25.37 18.23 6.89
C PHE A 19 -24.05 17.47 7.01
N ASN A 20 -23.26 17.71 8.06
CA ASN A 20 -22.01 16.98 8.30
C ASN A 20 -22.24 15.47 8.47
N PHE A 21 -23.29 15.08 9.20
CA PHE A 21 -23.66 13.67 9.36
C PHE A 21 -24.02 13.01 8.02
N TYR A 22 -24.80 13.71 7.19
CA TYR A 22 -25.14 13.24 5.85
C TYR A 22 -23.89 13.06 4.98
N VAL A 23 -23.00 14.07 4.94
CA VAL A 23 -21.75 14.01 4.17
C VAL A 23 -20.87 12.84 4.63
N ALA A 24 -20.71 12.64 5.94
CA ALA A 24 -19.93 11.53 6.48
C ALA A 24 -20.54 10.15 6.16
N GLY A 25 -21.85 10.06 5.95
CA GLY A 25 -22.55 8.84 5.56
C GLY A 25 -22.32 8.46 4.09
N VAL A 26 -22.18 9.46 3.21
CA VAL A 26 -21.99 9.25 1.75
C VAL A 26 -20.52 9.35 1.31
N GLU A 27 -19.63 9.76 2.20
CA GLU A 27 -18.19 9.78 1.95
C GLU A 27 -17.68 8.36 1.68
N LYS A 28 -17.07 8.16 0.51
CA LYS A 28 -16.40 6.91 0.17
C LYS A 28 -14.93 6.98 0.60
N LYS A 29 -14.47 5.95 1.30
CA LYS A 29 -13.07 5.76 1.71
C LYS A 29 -12.53 4.52 1.02
N LYS A 30 -11.20 4.43 0.90
CA LYS A 30 -10.58 3.26 0.30
C LYS A 30 -10.45 2.13 1.32
N TYR A 31 -10.79 0.92 0.90
CA TYR A 31 -10.70 -0.29 1.69
C TYR A 31 -9.94 -1.38 0.92
N ILE A 32 -9.36 -2.30 1.68
CA ILE A 32 -8.79 -3.56 1.22
C ILE A 32 -9.71 -4.68 1.72
N ILE A 33 -10.22 -5.47 0.78
CA ILE A 33 -11.15 -6.56 1.00
C ILE A 33 -10.36 -7.86 0.86
N HIS A 34 -10.30 -8.64 1.93
CA HIS A 34 -9.67 -9.96 1.92
C HIS A 34 -10.74 -11.03 1.67
N MET A 35 -10.49 -11.88 0.69
CA MET A 35 -11.39 -12.92 0.23
C MET A 35 -10.83 -14.32 0.53
N ALA A 36 -11.71 -15.21 0.99
CA ALA A 36 -11.43 -16.63 1.11
C ALA A 36 -11.48 -17.29 -0.27
N LYS A 37 -10.36 -17.28 -1.00
CA LYS A 37 -10.25 -17.86 -2.35
C LYS A 37 -10.82 -19.28 -2.45
N SER A 38 -10.62 -20.10 -1.42
CA SER A 38 -11.12 -21.48 -1.34
C SER A 38 -12.63 -21.62 -1.22
N GLN A 39 -13.36 -20.54 -0.89
CA GLN A 39 -14.82 -20.53 -0.77
C GLN A 39 -15.51 -20.06 -2.06
N MET A 40 -14.75 -19.84 -3.15
CA MET A 40 -15.34 -19.43 -4.42
C MET A 40 -16.40 -20.44 -4.87
N PRO A 41 -17.65 -20.02 -5.11
CA PRO A 41 -18.68 -20.91 -5.61
C PRO A 41 -18.30 -21.49 -6.97
N ALA A 42 -18.67 -22.75 -7.21
CA ALA A 42 -18.40 -23.45 -8.47
C ALA A 42 -19.06 -22.82 -9.71
N SER A 43 -19.98 -21.87 -9.52
CA SER A 43 -20.56 -21.07 -10.61
C SER A 43 -19.60 -20.06 -11.23
N PHE A 44 -18.47 -19.78 -10.57
CA PHE A 44 -17.45 -18.86 -11.05
C PHE A 44 -16.24 -19.63 -11.57
N ASN A 45 -15.71 -19.20 -12.71
CA ASN A 45 -14.48 -19.75 -13.30
C ASN A 45 -13.23 -18.97 -12.86
N GLU A 46 -13.40 -17.70 -12.49
CA GLU A 46 -12.32 -16.80 -12.09
C GLU A 46 -12.71 -16.05 -10.82
N HIS A 47 -11.73 -15.90 -9.91
CA HIS A 47 -11.93 -15.21 -8.65
C HIS A 47 -12.26 -13.72 -8.84
N THR A 48 -11.69 -13.09 -9.87
CA THR A 48 -11.97 -11.70 -10.27
C THR A 48 -13.47 -11.46 -10.52
N HIS A 49 -14.13 -12.35 -11.27
CA HIS A 49 -15.57 -12.25 -11.53
C HIS A 49 -16.40 -12.48 -10.26
N TRP A 50 -15.98 -13.40 -9.39
CA TRP A 50 -16.63 -13.59 -8.10
C TRP A 50 -16.51 -12.34 -7.21
N TYR A 51 -15.33 -11.72 -7.17
CA TYR A 51 -15.08 -10.50 -6.39
C TYR A 51 -15.90 -9.32 -6.92
N ALA A 52 -15.93 -9.13 -8.24
CA ALA A 52 -16.77 -8.13 -8.90
C ALA A 52 -18.24 -8.32 -8.55
N SER A 53 -18.75 -9.55 -8.60
CA SER A 53 -20.14 -9.86 -8.27
C SER A 53 -20.50 -9.54 -6.80
N ASN A 54 -19.59 -9.82 -5.84
CA ASN A 54 -19.79 -9.41 -4.45
C ASN A 54 -19.88 -7.89 -4.33
N LEU A 55 -18.97 -7.16 -5.01
CA LEU A 55 -18.96 -5.71 -4.98
C LEU A 55 -20.22 -5.08 -5.61
N GLU A 56 -20.61 -5.56 -6.80
CA GLU A 56 -21.81 -5.09 -7.52
C GLU A 56 -23.09 -5.30 -6.72
N SER A 57 -23.16 -6.37 -5.93
CA SER A 57 -24.33 -6.64 -5.08
C SER A 57 -24.53 -5.61 -3.96
N VAL A 58 -23.49 -4.83 -3.64
CA VAL A 58 -23.54 -3.75 -2.64
C VAL A 58 -23.69 -2.38 -3.30
N SER A 59 -23.04 -2.16 -4.46
CA SER A 59 -23.09 -0.88 -5.16
C SER A 59 -22.73 -1.05 -6.63
N GLU A 60 -23.68 -0.76 -7.53
CA GLU A 60 -23.45 -0.77 -8.99
C GLU A 60 -22.50 0.35 -9.46
N SER A 61 -22.23 1.34 -8.60
CA SER A 61 -21.43 2.53 -8.92
C SER A 61 -19.94 2.41 -8.56
N VAL A 62 -19.50 1.23 -8.12
CA VAL A 62 -18.17 1.05 -7.52
C VAL A 62 -17.35 0.04 -8.34
N GLU A 63 -16.09 0.38 -8.56
CA GLU A 63 -15.13 -0.45 -9.30
C GLU A 63 -14.01 -0.94 -8.38
N MET A 64 -13.44 -2.11 -8.67
CA MET A 64 -12.22 -2.59 -8.03
C MET A 64 -11.02 -1.79 -8.54
N LEU A 65 -10.25 -1.20 -7.63
CA LEU A 65 -9.03 -0.44 -7.96
C LEU A 65 -7.83 -1.35 -8.22
N TYR A 66 -7.76 -2.45 -7.47
CA TYR A 66 -6.69 -3.44 -7.60
C TYR A 66 -7.20 -4.80 -7.14
N VAL A 67 -6.69 -5.87 -7.77
CA VAL A 67 -6.97 -7.26 -7.39
C VAL A 67 -5.69 -7.92 -6.92
N TYR A 68 -5.73 -8.47 -5.70
CA TYR A 68 -4.66 -9.27 -5.11
C TYR A 68 -4.91 -10.76 -5.43
N ASP A 69 -3.94 -11.44 -6.06
CA ASP A 69 -4.10 -12.87 -6.41
C ASP A 69 -2.88 -13.77 -6.11
N ASN A 70 -1.79 -13.20 -5.57
CA ASN A 70 -0.55 -13.96 -5.33
C ASN A 70 -0.46 -14.49 -3.89
N ILE A 71 -0.19 -13.58 -2.93
CA ILE A 71 0.04 -13.93 -1.51
C ILE A 71 -1.23 -13.74 -0.69
N ILE A 72 -1.99 -12.69 -1.01
CA ILE A 72 -3.28 -12.36 -0.43
C ILE A 72 -4.28 -12.38 -1.58
N HIS A 73 -5.52 -12.80 -1.30
CA HIS A 73 -6.58 -12.88 -2.28
C HIS A 73 -7.67 -11.88 -1.98
N GLY A 74 -8.06 -11.05 -2.94
CA GLY A 74 -9.11 -10.07 -2.72
C GLY A 74 -8.91 -8.84 -3.59
N PHE A 75 -9.40 -7.69 -3.15
CA PHE A 75 -9.37 -6.47 -3.96
C PHE A 75 -9.39 -5.21 -3.10
N SER A 76 -9.06 -4.06 -3.68
CA SER A 76 -9.26 -2.76 -3.05
C SER A 76 -10.32 -1.95 -3.79
N THR A 77 -11.08 -1.14 -3.07
CA THR A 77 -12.17 -0.33 -3.65
C THR A 77 -12.56 0.86 -2.77
N HIS A 78 -13.45 1.71 -3.25
CA HIS A 78 -14.02 2.84 -2.52
C HIS A 78 -15.42 2.51 -2.01
N LEU A 79 -15.62 2.54 -0.69
CA LEU A 79 -16.89 2.21 -0.04
C LEU A 79 -17.29 3.29 0.97
N THR A 80 -18.59 3.50 1.11
CA THR A 80 -19.18 4.18 2.27
C THR A 80 -19.19 3.26 3.48
N ASN A 81 -19.43 3.82 4.66
CA ASN A 81 -19.58 3.05 5.89
C ASN A 81 -20.77 2.07 5.83
N GLN A 82 -21.82 2.40 5.06
CA GLN A 82 -22.98 1.52 4.89
C GLN A 82 -22.66 0.36 3.95
N GLU A 83 -22.04 0.65 2.80
CA GLU A 83 -21.61 -0.38 1.84
C GLU A 83 -20.61 -1.36 2.49
N THR A 84 -19.69 -0.87 3.31
CA THR A 84 -18.73 -1.70 4.06
C THR A 84 -19.45 -2.77 4.91
N LYS A 85 -20.46 -2.37 5.69
CA LYS A 85 -21.21 -3.30 6.54
C LYS A 85 -22.02 -4.33 5.75
N LEU A 86 -22.52 -3.95 4.58
CA LEU A 86 -23.22 -4.87 3.69
C LEU A 86 -22.25 -5.91 3.13
N LEU A 87 -21.04 -5.47 2.77
CA LEU A 87 -20.01 -6.34 2.22
C LEU A 87 -19.44 -7.32 3.27
N GLU A 88 -19.23 -6.88 4.51
CA GLU A 88 -18.75 -7.72 5.63
C GLU A 88 -19.63 -8.97 5.87
N GLY A 89 -20.92 -8.91 5.54
CA GLY A 89 -21.85 -10.02 5.71
C GLY A 89 -21.85 -11.05 4.59
N GLN A 90 -21.04 -10.87 3.53
CA GLN A 90 -21.10 -11.71 2.35
C GLN A 90 -20.21 -12.95 2.44
N LEU A 91 -20.62 -14.00 1.73
CA LEU A 91 -19.88 -15.25 1.68
C LEU A 91 -18.49 -15.02 1.07
N GLY A 92 -17.46 -15.54 1.74
CA GLY A 92 -16.09 -15.45 1.27
C GLY A 92 -15.38 -14.15 1.66
N ILE A 93 -16.06 -13.16 2.24
CA ILE A 93 -15.40 -11.98 2.80
C ILE A 93 -14.80 -12.37 4.15
N LEU A 94 -13.47 -12.28 4.26
CA LEU A 94 -12.74 -12.55 5.50
C LEU A 94 -12.61 -11.30 6.37
N VAL A 95 -12.26 -10.18 5.74
CA VAL A 95 -12.13 -8.88 6.42
C VAL A 95 -12.24 -7.73 5.41
N VAL A 96 -12.82 -6.62 5.86
CA VAL A 96 -12.81 -5.34 5.15
C VAL A 96 -12.00 -4.34 5.98
N LEU A 97 -10.82 -3.96 5.49
CA LEU A 97 -9.88 -3.11 6.22
C LEU A 97 -9.80 -1.73 5.57
N PRO A 98 -9.89 -0.62 6.33
CA PRO A 98 -9.62 0.70 5.77
C PRO A 98 -8.16 0.77 5.29
N GLU A 99 -7.93 1.34 4.11
CA GLU A 99 -6.56 1.58 3.63
C GLU A 99 -5.87 2.57 4.55
N MET A 100 -4.69 2.20 5.03
CA MET A 100 -3.81 3.07 5.81
C MET A 100 -2.68 3.58 4.93
N ARG A 101 -2.39 4.87 5.01
CA ARG A 101 -1.16 5.45 4.45
C ARG A 101 -0.06 5.37 5.49
N TYR A 102 1.10 4.86 5.06
CA TYR A 102 2.31 4.85 5.86
C TYR A 102 3.19 6.03 5.46
N GLU A 103 3.75 6.69 6.46
CA GLU A 103 4.67 7.81 6.27
C GLU A 103 6.12 7.32 6.29
N VAL A 104 6.99 8.01 5.55
CA VAL A 104 8.42 7.66 5.52
C VAL A 104 9.05 7.99 6.87
N HIS A 105 9.76 7.03 7.46
CA HIS A 105 10.31 7.16 8.81
C HIS A 105 11.71 7.79 8.86
N THR A 106 12.43 7.87 7.74
CA THR A 106 13.80 8.41 7.70
C THR A 106 14.12 9.03 6.35
N THR A 107 14.98 10.04 6.36
CA THR A 107 15.66 10.56 5.16
C THR A 107 17.13 10.12 5.10
N ARG A 108 17.58 9.33 6.08
CA ARG A 108 18.97 8.85 6.26
C ARG A 108 18.97 7.35 6.50
N THR A 109 18.75 6.57 5.43
CA THR A 109 18.68 5.10 5.50
C THR A 109 19.94 4.44 6.07
N PRO A 110 21.18 4.87 5.75
CA PRO A 110 22.38 4.27 6.34
C PRO A 110 22.42 4.42 7.87
N GLU A 111 22.11 5.61 8.40
CA GLU A 111 22.02 5.87 9.83
C GLU A 111 20.92 5.02 10.49
N PHE A 112 19.73 5.02 9.89
CA PHE A 112 18.57 4.28 10.38
C PHE A 112 18.84 2.77 10.49
N LEU A 113 19.60 2.21 9.56
CA LEU A 113 19.99 0.80 9.55
C LEU A 113 21.25 0.50 10.40
N GLY A 114 21.85 1.52 11.03
CA GLY A 114 23.08 1.37 11.82
C GLY A 114 24.32 1.08 10.97
N LEU A 115 24.30 1.51 9.70
CA LEU A 115 25.39 1.32 8.73
C LEU A 115 26.40 2.49 8.71
N GLU A 116 26.25 3.45 9.63
CA GLU A 116 27.22 4.53 9.79
C GLU A 116 28.47 4.05 10.54
N GLY A 117 29.57 3.86 9.81
CA GLY A 117 30.87 3.48 10.36
C GLY A 117 31.83 2.94 9.30
N ASN A 118 33.13 2.95 9.61
CA ASN A 118 34.17 2.37 8.75
C ASN A 118 34.20 0.82 8.81
N GLU A 119 33.45 0.24 9.74
CA GLU A 119 33.22 -1.20 9.91
C GLU A 119 31.99 -1.60 9.10
N GLY A 120 32.04 -1.44 7.77
CA GLY A 120 30.94 -1.89 6.92
C GLY A 120 30.66 -3.39 7.17
N LEU A 121 29.39 -3.79 7.18
CA LEU A 121 28.91 -5.19 7.37
C LEU A 121 29.56 -6.24 6.42
N PHE A 122 30.42 -5.81 5.50
CA PHE A 122 31.00 -6.60 4.41
C PHE A 122 32.52 -6.77 4.49
N LEU A 123 33.09 -6.77 5.69
CA LEU A 123 34.47 -7.22 5.89
C LEU A 123 34.55 -8.74 5.64
N GLN A 124 35.06 -9.10 4.46
CA GLN A 124 35.69 -10.39 4.12
C GLN A 124 34.83 -11.66 3.86
N SER A 125 33.53 -11.60 3.58
CA SER A 125 32.82 -12.80 3.10
C SER A 125 32.63 -12.77 1.57
N SER A 126 33.06 -13.83 0.90
CA SER A 126 32.75 -14.13 -0.51
C SER A 126 31.29 -14.57 -0.72
N SER A 127 30.46 -14.49 0.32
CA SER A 127 29.09 -15.01 0.36
C SER A 127 28.03 -13.93 0.07
N ALA A 128 28.42 -12.65 -0.02
CA ALA A 128 27.48 -11.55 -0.25
C ALA A 128 27.00 -11.44 -1.72
N SER A 129 27.68 -12.09 -2.68
CA SER A 129 27.37 -12.01 -4.11
C SER A 129 26.14 -12.83 -4.54
N GLU A 130 25.56 -13.64 -3.65
CA GLU A 130 24.41 -14.50 -3.95
C GLU A 130 23.11 -14.08 -3.23
N ILE A 131 23.13 -12.95 -2.51
CA ILE A 131 21.98 -12.47 -1.72
C ILE A 131 21.22 -11.37 -2.48
N ILE A 132 19.90 -11.50 -2.53
CA ILE A 132 19.00 -10.46 -3.04
C ILE A 132 18.34 -9.76 -1.86
N VAL A 133 18.51 -8.45 -1.76
CA VAL A 133 17.83 -7.61 -0.77
C VAL A 133 16.78 -6.77 -1.48
N GLY A 134 15.51 -7.10 -1.26
CA GLY A 134 14.39 -6.25 -1.71
C GLY A 134 14.18 -5.11 -0.73
N VAL A 135 14.22 -3.88 -1.23
CA VAL A 135 13.95 -2.66 -0.43
C VAL A 135 12.63 -2.06 -0.91
N LEU A 136 11.64 -2.00 -0.01
CA LEU A 136 10.37 -1.32 -0.25
C LEU A 136 10.44 0.10 0.31
N ASP A 137 10.76 1.05 -0.56
CA ASP A 137 10.90 2.47 -0.24
C ASP A 137 10.32 3.32 -1.39
N THR A 138 10.46 4.63 -1.31
CA THR A 138 10.05 5.64 -2.30
C THR A 138 10.78 5.53 -3.65
N GLY A 139 11.86 4.76 -3.71
CA GLY A 139 12.61 4.45 -4.93
C GLY A 139 14.11 4.51 -4.72
N VAL A 140 14.85 4.31 -5.81
CA VAL A 140 16.30 4.49 -5.89
C VAL A 140 16.63 5.40 -7.07
N TRP A 141 17.88 5.86 -7.14
CA TRP A 141 18.40 6.68 -8.23
C TRP A 141 19.48 5.88 -8.98
N PRO A 142 19.11 4.96 -9.91
CA PRO A 142 20.04 3.98 -10.48
C PRO A 142 21.24 4.58 -11.21
N GLU A 143 21.15 5.81 -11.68
CA GLU A 143 22.20 6.56 -12.36
C GLU A 143 23.23 7.18 -11.41
N SER A 144 22.98 7.16 -10.09
CA SER A 144 23.95 7.64 -9.11
C SER A 144 25.20 6.75 -9.12
N LEU A 145 26.38 7.35 -8.95
CA LEU A 145 27.66 6.62 -8.90
C LEU A 145 27.72 5.57 -7.78
N SER A 146 26.89 5.71 -6.73
CA SER A 146 26.76 4.71 -5.66
C SER A 146 26.17 3.38 -6.14
N TYR A 147 25.52 3.38 -7.31
CA TYR A 147 24.83 2.26 -7.93
C TYR A 147 25.59 1.71 -9.15
N HIS A 148 26.86 2.08 -9.32
CA HIS A 148 27.65 1.66 -10.47
C HIS A 148 28.27 0.25 -10.27
N ASP A 149 28.06 -0.65 -11.23
CA ASP A 149 28.45 -2.06 -11.15
C ASP A 149 29.97 -2.34 -11.28
N LYS A 150 30.81 -1.30 -11.31
CA LYS A 150 32.25 -1.48 -11.49
C LYS A 150 32.87 -2.23 -10.31
N GLY A 151 33.36 -3.44 -10.58
CA GLY A 151 33.98 -4.31 -9.59
C GLY A 151 33.00 -5.30 -8.94
N LEU A 152 31.76 -5.39 -9.43
CA LEU A 152 30.84 -6.48 -9.15
C LEU A 152 30.98 -7.59 -10.20
N ASP A 153 30.76 -8.84 -9.78
CA ASP A 153 30.74 -10.00 -10.66
C ASP A 153 29.51 -9.99 -11.58
N LEU A 154 29.51 -10.83 -12.62
CA LEU A 154 28.41 -10.94 -13.55
C LEU A 154 27.09 -11.32 -12.83
N VAL A 155 26.00 -10.67 -13.24
CA VAL A 155 24.65 -11.06 -12.83
C VAL A 155 24.43 -12.55 -13.11
N LEU A 156 24.00 -13.31 -12.10
CA LEU A 156 23.79 -14.75 -12.26
C LEU A 156 22.65 -14.99 -13.28
N SER A 157 22.85 -15.95 -14.17
CA SER A 157 21.88 -16.31 -15.24
C SER A 157 20.52 -16.80 -14.75
N SER A 158 20.40 -17.15 -13.46
CA SER A 158 19.15 -17.56 -12.82
C SER A 158 18.18 -16.41 -12.54
N TRP A 159 18.59 -15.15 -12.78
CA TRP A 159 17.80 -13.97 -12.49
C TRP A 159 16.92 -13.62 -13.70
N LYS A 160 15.62 -13.41 -13.46
CA LYS A 160 14.66 -13.13 -14.54
C LYS A 160 14.97 -11.78 -15.22
N ASP A 161 14.97 -11.81 -16.55
CA ASP A 161 15.00 -10.69 -17.49
C ASP A 161 16.21 -9.74 -17.46
N GLY A 162 17.33 -10.13 -16.84
CA GLY A 162 18.59 -9.36 -16.86
C GLY A 162 18.49 -7.92 -16.34
N SER A 163 17.31 -7.54 -15.85
CA SER A 163 16.92 -6.21 -15.39
C SER A 163 16.87 -6.29 -13.88
N VAL A 164 18.07 -6.40 -13.32
CA VAL A 164 18.30 -6.31 -11.90
C VAL A 164 18.11 -4.84 -11.53
N ILE A 165 17.09 -4.51 -10.71
CA ILE A 165 17.23 -3.32 -9.86
C ILE A 165 18.20 -3.73 -8.76
N LEU A 166 19.48 -3.68 -9.17
CA LEU A 166 20.71 -3.58 -8.42
C LEU A 166 20.86 -4.56 -7.23
N GLY A 167 21.59 -5.65 -7.48
CA GLY A 167 22.24 -6.40 -6.42
C GLY A 167 23.49 -5.64 -5.98
N PHE A 168 23.46 -5.05 -4.78
CA PHE A 168 24.60 -4.28 -4.25
C PHE A 168 25.55 -5.14 -3.43
N LYS A 169 26.84 -4.89 -3.60
CA LYS A 169 27.72 -4.75 -2.44
C LYS A 169 27.60 -3.29 -2.01
N VAL A 170 26.99 -3.00 -0.86
CA VAL A 170 26.87 -1.63 -0.34
C VAL A 170 28.30 -1.08 -0.18
N PRO A 171 28.78 -0.16 -1.04
CA PRO A 171 30.10 0.42 -0.87
C PRO A 171 30.06 1.35 0.34
N VAL A 172 31.20 1.48 1.02
CA VAL A 172 31.45 2.45 2.10
C VAL A 172 31.50 3.86 1.51
N ALA A 173 30.35 4.31 1.01
CA ALA A 173 29.98 5.67 0.66
C ALA A 173 28.63 5.59 -0.08
N MET A 174 27.55 5.27 0.64
CA MET A 174 26.31 5.99 0.34
C MET A 174 26.54 7.38 0.92
N SER A 175 27.39 8.17 0.24
CA SER A 175 27.57 9.58 0.58
C SER A 175 26.18 10.14 0.56
N SER A 176 25.80 10.83 1.63
CA SER A 176 24.60 11.65 1.72
C SER A 176 24.30 12.24 0.34
N ALA A 177 23.40 11.60 -0.40
CA ALA A 177 22.75 12.27 -1.49
C ALA A 177 21.84 13.24 -0.76
N SER A 178 22.40 14.41 -0.44
CA SER A 178 21.59 15.54 -0.03
C SER A 178 20.52 15.66 -1.09
N CYS A 179 19.27 15.45 -0.71
CA CYS A 179 18.15 15.97 -1.46
C CYS A 179 18.40 17.47 -1.60
N TYR A 180 18.85 17.88 -2.79
CA TYR A 180 18.73 19.24 -3.27
C TYR A 180 17.65 19.25 -4.33
#